data_AF-A0A931PRW5-F1
#
_entry.id   AF-A0A931PRW5-F1
#
_cell.length_a   1.000
_cell.length_b   1.000
_cell.length_c   1.000
_cell.angle_alpha   90.00
_cell.angle_beta   90.00
_cell.angle_gamma   90.00
#
_symmetry.space_group_name_H-M   'P 1'
#
loop_
_entity.id
_entity.type
_entity.pdbx_description
1 polymer ?
#
loop_
_entity_poly.entity_id
_entity_poly.type
_entity_poly.pdbx_seq_one_letter_code
_entity_poly.pdbx_strand_id
1 'polypeptide(L)' 'MMHMRTTIDLEEKLIQKVMKLLGVKTKREAVQRALESVIAQKRRESLQAKLGRLDLKLTLKDLEQMRRDD' A
#
# COMPACT_ATOMS: atom_id res chain seq x y z
N MET A 1 -7.48 14.91 -14.12
CA MET A 1 -6.89 13.56 -14.04
C MET A 1 -6.62 13.08 -15.45
N MET A 2 -5.40 12.63 -15.75
CA MET A 2 -5.15 11.91 -17.00
C MET A 2 -5.60 10.46 -16.83
N HIS A 3 -6.54 10.01 -17.66
CA HIS A 3 -6.94 8.60 -17.73
C HIS A 3 -6.34 8.00 -19.00
N MET A 4 -5.65 6.87 -18.84
CA MET A 4 -5.11 6.10 -19.95
C MET A 4 -6.05 4.91 -20.24
N ARG A 5 -6.39 4.71 -21.52
CA ARG A 5 -7.03 3.47 -21.98
C ARG A 5 -5.94 2.57 -22.55
N THR A 6 -5.92 1.33 -22.11
CA THR A 6 -4.88 0.37 -22.50
C THR A 6 -5.52 -0.99 -22.74
N THR A 7 -5.07 -1.67 -23.79
CA THR A 7 -5.39 -3.07 -24.05
C THR A 7 -4.24 -3.91 -23.48
N ILE A 8 -4.55 -4.83 -22.58
CA ILE A 8 -3.59 -5.75 -21.98
C ILE A 8 -4.16 -7.16 -22.08
N ASP A 9 -3.29 -8.14 -22.29
CA ASP A 9 -3.66 -9.55 -22.21
C ASP A 9 -3.71 -9.97 -20.73
N LEU A 10 -4.82 -10.58 -20.31
CA LEU A 10 -5.10 -10.95 -18.93
C LEU A 10 -5.77 -12.32 -18.90
N GLU A 11 -5.28 -13.20 -18.03
CA GLU A 11 -5.94 -14.48 -17.79
C GLU A 11 -7.33 -14.27 -17.19
N GLU A 12 -8.37 -14.75 -17.88
CA GLU A 12 -9.77 -14.52 -17.47
C GLU A 12 -10.05 -15.06 -16.06
N LYS A 13 -9.53 -16.25 -15.73
CA LYS A 13 -9.73 -16.88 -14.42
C LYS A 13 -9.13 -16.03 -13.29
N LEU A 14 -7.99 -15.39 -13.54
CA LEU A 14 -7.30 -14.54 -12.57
C LEU A 14 -8.15 -13.31 -12.27
N ILE A 15 -8.58 -12.57 -13.30
CA ILE A 15 -9.35 -11.33 -13.09
C ILE A 15 -10.70 -11.62 -12.44
N GLN A 16 -11.36 -12.74 -12.80
CA GLN A 16 -12.61 -13.16 -12.17
C GLN A 16 -12.41 -13.49 -10.68
N LYS A 17 -11.31 -14.16 -10.33
CA LYS A 17 -10.97 -14.46 -8.93
C LYS A 17 -10.73 -13.16 -8.14
N VAL A 18 -9.97 -12.23 -8.70
CA VAL A 18 -9.73 -10.91 -8.08
C VAL A 18 -11.04 -10.15 -7.90
N MET A 19 -11.90 -10.12 -8.92
CA MET A 19 -13.21 -9.47 -8.84
C MET A 19 -14.08 -10.04 -7.71
N LYS A 20 -14.12 -11.37 -7.56
CA LYS A 20 -14.83 -12.04 -6.47
C LYS A 20 -14.26 -11.69 -5.10
N LEU A 21 -12.93 -11.75 -4.94
CA LEU A 21 -12.25 -11.42 -3.69
C LEU A 21 -12.44 -9.96 -3.28
N LEU A 22 -12.48 -9.04 -4.24
CA LEU A 22 -12.65 -7.61 -4.00
C LEU A 22 -14.13 -7.16 -3.98
N GLY A 23 -15.06 -8.05 -4.33
CA GLY A 23 -16.50 -7.73 -4.39
C GLY A 23 -16.86 -6.68 -5.45
N VAL A 24 -16.12 -6.60 -6.54
CA VAL A 24 -16.28 -5.55 -7.57
C VAL A 24 -16.95 -6.09 -8.83
N LYS A 25 -17.68 -5.22 -9.53
CA LYS A 25 -18.49 -5.60 -10.71
C LYS A 25 -17.74 -5.46 -12.03
N THR A 26 -16.62 -4.72 -12.07
CA THR A 26 -15.91 -4.42 -13.32
C THR A 26 -14.43 -4.83 -13.26
N LYS A 27 -13.91 -5.30 -14.40
CA LYS A 27 -12.48 -5.59 -14.57
C LYS A 27 -11.62 -4.35 -14.32
N ARG A 28 -12.08 -3.17 -14.76
CA ARG A 28 -11.39 -1.87 -14.53
C ARG A 28 -11.19 -1.60 -13.04
N GLU A 29 -12.24 -1.75 -12.25
CA GLU A 29 -12.18 -1.50 -10.81
C GLU A 29 -11.31 -2.55 -10.09
N ALA A 30 -11.38 -3.82 -10.49
CA ALA A 30 -10.52 -4.87 -9.96
C ALA A 30 -9.03 -4.55 -10.20
N VAL A 31 -8.67 -4.16 -11.43
CA VAL A 31 -7.29 -3.77 -11.77
C VAL A 31 -6.86 -2.55 -10.95
N GLN A 32 -7.71 -1.52 -10.86
CA GLN A 32 -7.39 -0.31 -10.11
C GLN A 32 -7.10 -0.62 -8.63
N ARG A 33 -8.01 -1.35 -7.95
CA ARG A 33 -7.84 -1.71 -6.53
C ARG A 33 -6.65 -2.63 -6.29
N ALA A 34 -6.37 -3.55 -7.23
CA ALA A 34 -5.18 -4.40 -7.14
C ALA A 34 -3.88 -3.57 -7.19
N LEU A 35 -3.79 -2.60 -8.11
CA LEU A 35 -2.63 -1.71 -8.21
C LEU A 35 -2.47 -0.84 -6.94
N GLU A 36 -3.56 -0.27 -6.43
CA GLU A 36 -3.55 0.49 -5.17
C GLU A 36 -3.05 -0.38 -3.99
N SER A 37 -3.47 -1.65 -3.95
CA SER A 37 -3.05 -2.61 -2.92
C SER A 37 -1.55 -2.91 -2.99
N VAL A 38 -1.01 -3.07 -4.20
CA VAL A 38 0.44 -3.28 -4.42
C VAL A 38 1.23 -2.07 -3.95
N ILE A 39 0.80 -0.85 -4.28
CA ILE A 39 1.45 0.39 -3.84
C ILE A 39 1.44 0.47 -2.31
N ALA A 40 0.29 0.22 -1.67
CA ALA A 40 0.17 0.24 -0.22
C ALA A 40 1.08 -0.80 0.44
N GLN A 41 1.16 -2.01 -0.13
CA GLN A 41 2.06 -3.06 0.33
C GLN A 41 3.54 -2.63 0.24
N LYS A 42 3.97 -2.10 -0.90
CA LYS A 42 5.36 -1.66 -1.10
C LYS A 42 5.74 -0.51 -0.16
N ARG A 43 4.81 0.40 0.15
CA ARG A 43 5.03 1.43 1.17
C ARG A 43 5.25 0.82 2.56
N ARG A 44 4.45 -0.17 2.96
CA ARG A 44 4.64 -0.89 4.24
C ARG A 44 5.99 -1.61 4.27
N GLU A 45 6.36 -2.32 3.21
CA GLU A 45 7.67 -2.98 3.10
C GLU A 45 8.83 -1.98 3.22
N SER A 46 8.73 -0.81 2.59
CA SER A 46 9.73 0.25 2.71
C SER A 46 9.84 0.80 4.13
N LEU A 47 8.72 0.99 4.83
CA LEU A 47 8.73 1.42 6.23
C LEU A 47 9.35 0.36 7.14
N GLN A 48 8.99 -0.92 6.95
CA GLN A 48 9.59 -2.04 7.68
C GLN A 48 11.11 -2.13 7.45
N ALA A 49 11.58 -1.91 6.22
CA ALA A 49 13.01 -1.92 5.91
C ALA A 49 13.80 -0.78 6.60
N LYS A 50 13.14 0.30 6.99
CA LYS A 50 13.73 1.41 7.76
C LYS A 50 13.69 1.18 9.26
N LEU A 51 12.88 0.23 9.73
CA LEU A 51 12.70 -0.08 11.13
C LEU A 51 14.02 -0.63 11.71
N GLY A 52 14.53 0.00 12.77
CA GLY A 52 15.84 -0.33 13.37
C GLY A 52 17.07 0.19 12.61
N ARG A 53 16.91 0.82 11.43
CA ARG A 53 17.98 1.49 10.68
C ARG A 53 17.95 3.02 10.78
N LEU A 54 16.90 3.56 11.39
CA LEU A 54 16.78 4.96 11.68
C LEU A 54 17.68 5.29 12.88
N ASP A 55 18.73 6.08 12.63
CA ASP A 55 19.47 6.78 13.67
C ASP A 55 18.58 7.91 14.22
N LEU A 56 17.67 7.51 15.11
CA LEU A 56 16.86 8.43 15.89
C LEU A 56 17.81 9.07 16.90
N LYS A 57 18.27 10.30 16.59
CA LYS A 57 19.02 11.17 17.53
C LYS A 57 18.13 11.63 18.69
N LEU A 58 17.59 10.67 19.42
CA LEU A 58 16.65 10.83 20.52
C LEU A 58 17.17 10.00 21.68
N THR A 59 17.36 10.65 22.82
CA THR A 59 17.68 9.98 24.06
C THR A 59 16.41 9.56 24.79
N LEU A 60 16.55 8.66 25.77
CA LEU A 60 15.42 8.29 26.65
C LEU A 60 14.84 9.50 27.40
N LYS A 61 15.69 10.48 27.74
CA LYS A 61 15.26 11.72 28.40
C LYS A 61 14.40 12.58 27.47
N ASP A 62 14.77 12.70 26.20
CA ASP A 62 13.98 13.43 25.21
C ASP A 62 12.59 12.78 25.04
N LEU A 63 12.53 11.44 25.02
CA LEU A 63 11.28 10.69 24.96
C LEU A 63 10.41 10.86 26.21
N GLU A 64 11.01 10.89 27.40
CA GLU A 64 10.28 11.15 28.64
C GLU A 64 9.71 12.56 28.70
N GLN A 65 10.42 13.56 28.16
CA GLN A 65 9.95 14.94 28.10
C GLN A 65 8.71 15.04 27.19
N MET A 66 8.77 14.46 25.99
CA MET A 66 7.66 14.49 25.02
C MET A 66 6.37 13.86 25.55
N ARG A 67 6.45 12.84 26.43
CA ARG A 67 5.26 12.19 27.01
C ARG A 67 4.62 12.97 28.16
N ARG A 68 5.30 13.96 28.73
CA ARG A 68 4.79 14.79 29.83
C ARG A 68 4.08 16.05 29.32
N ASP A 69 4.28 16.40 28.05
CA ASP A 69 3.69 17.57 27.40
C ASP A 69 2.33 17.27 26.71
N ASP A 70 1.88 16.00 26.72
CA ASP A 70 0.55 15.51 26.30
C ASP A 70 -0.37 15.29 27.52
#